data_AF-A0A4Q0SZR3-F1
#
_entry.id   AF-A0A4Q0SZR3-F1
#
_cell.length_a   1.000
_cell.length_b   1.000
_cell.length_c   1.000
_cell.angle_alpha   90.00
_cell.angle_beta   90.00
_cell.angle_gamma   90.00
#
_symmetry.space_group_name_H-M   'P 1'
#
loop_
_entity.id
_entity.type
_entity.pdbx_description
1 polymer ?
#
loop_
_entity_poly.entity_id
_entity_poly.type
_entity_poly.pdbx_seq_one_letter_code
_entity_poly.pdbx_strand_id
1 'polypeptide(L)'
;MRLLCGVCFALTLSSPVLAAAQAPAAAQALPSTVAGIPVNYDESKTGTYTLPDPLKLNDGKPVRDAKTWTTKRRPEIVEIFETQQYGRAPGRPADESFDIFDKGTPALSGKAIRKQVMIYLTKDHSGPKINLLVYLPAAAKKPVPMLLSINFGAVSNAADDPGIRPSEIWDPKTNTRVPAPKGKGFGRVDVEPLLAAGFGFATFYYGDVDPDYASGFSNGIRARYLKPGQTAPAPDEWGAVSAWAWGMSRVEDYFETDKGIDAKRVAIHGVSRLGKTVMWAGAHDQRFAAVIASCSGEGGAALSHRDYGETVAHLVAPGRFPYQFAADYQKYGGFPDTAPMDANLLVALIAPRPLLLQTGDTDFWSDPKGEFLSAVAAGPVYKLLGKDPLDTDVWPAAGQPILHDLAYSMHSGGHGMVPTDLDVYIQFLTMHLHPER
;
A
#
# COMPACT_ATOMS: atom_id res chain seq x y z
N MET A 1 1.18 54.17 -64.22
CA MET A 1 0.41 53.92 -65.45
C MET A 1 0.50 52.42 -65.76
N ARG A 2 -0.63 51.69 -65.63
CA ARG A 2 -0.93 50.28 -66.03
C ARG A 2 0.06 49.19 -65.57
N LEU A 3 -0.26 48.46 -64.49
CA LEU A 3 -0.93 47.13 -64.49
C LEU A 3 -0.22 46.04 -65.32
N LEU A 4 0.31 45.03 -64.63
CA LEU A 4 -0.07 43.64 -64.90
C LEU A 4 0.11 42.77 -63.64
N CYS A 5 -1.00 42.12 -63.33
CA CYS A 5 -1.29 41.28 -62.19
C CYS A 5 -0.69 39.88 -62.44
N GLY A 6 -0.01 39.32 -61.43
CA GLY A 6 0.47 37.95 -61.45
C GLY A 6 0.19 37.32 -60.09
N VAL A 7 -1.05 36.83 -59.91
CA VAL A 7 -1.50 36.11 -58.71
C VAL A 7 -0.95 34.68 -58.79
N CYS A 8 0.00 34.35 -57.92
CA CYS A 8 0.36 32.96 -57.66
C CYS A 8 -0.70 32.31 -56.76
N PHE A 9 -1.55 31.46 -57.34
CA PHE A 9 -2.38 30.52 -56.61
C PHE A 9 -1.49 29.42 -56.03
N ALA A 10 -1.15 29.50 -54.73
CA ALA A 10 -0.68 28.35 -53.99
C ALA A 10 -1.90 27.57 -53.52
N LEU A 11 -2.18 26.43 -54.17
CA LEU A 11 -3.12 25.42 -53.68
C LEU A 11 -2.62 24.90 -52.33
N THR A 12 -3.21 25.38 -51.24
CA THR A 12 -3.11 24.72 -49.94
C THR A 12 -4.09 23.55 -49.95
N LEU A 13 -3.56 22.34 -50.15
CA LEU A 13 -4.31 21.10 -49.89
C LEU A 13 -4.51 21.01 -48.37
N SER A 14 -5.68 21.44 -47.90
CA SER A 14 -6.16 21.15 -46.54
C SER A 14 -6.49 19.65 -46.46
N SER A 15 -5.55 18.85 -45.94
CA SER A 15 -5.83 17.46 -45.57
C SER A 15 -6.84 17.45 -44.41
N PRO A 16 -7.95 16.70 -44.50
CA PRO A 16 -8.85 16.56 -43.37
C PRO A 16 -8.15 15.74 -42.28
N VAL A 17 -8.05 16.31 -41.09
CA VAL A 17 -7.66 15.55 -39.90
C VAL A 17 -8.83 14.61 -39.61
N LEU A 18 -8.75 13.37 -40.11
CA LEU A 18 -9.58 12.29 -39.58
C LEU A 18 -9.15 12.07 -38.13
N ALA A 19 -9.99 12.51 -37.20
CA ALA A 19 -9.93 12.05 -35.83
C ALA A 19 -10.13 10.53 -35.88
N ALA A 20 -9.05 9.76 -35.75
CA ALA A 20 -9.13 8.33 -35.56
C ALA A 20 -9.81 8.10 -34.20
N ALA A 21 -11.10 7.75 -34.24
CA ALA A 21 -11.78 7.22 -33.07
C ALA A 21 -10.98 5.99 -32.62
N GLN A 22 -10.36 6.08 -31.44
CA GLN A 22 -9.74 4.92 -30.81
C GLN A 22 -10.84 3.88 -30.60
N ALA A 23 -10.69 2.72 -31.24
CA ALA A 23 -11.54 1.58 -30.95
C ALA A 23 -11.48 1.29 -29.44
N PRO A 24 -12.62 0.96 -28.79
CA PRO A 24 -12.58 0.55 -27.40
C PRO A 24 -11.61 -0.63 -27.28
N ALA A 25 -10.69 -0.55 -26.32
CA ALA A 25 -9.80 -1.65 -26.00
C ALA A 25 -10.66 -2.90 -25.79
N ALA A 26 -10.42 -3.96 -26.56
CA ALA A 26 -11.11 -5.22 -26.36
C ALA A 26 -10.91 -5.64 -24.90
N ALA A 27 -12.01 -5.88 -24.17
CA ALA A 27 -11.94 -6.37 -22.80
C ALA A 27 -11.09 -7.64 -22.78
N GLN A 28 -9.90 -7.56 -22.17
CA GLN A 28 -8.98 -8.68 -22.10
C GLN A 28 -9.65 -9.78 -21.28
N ALA A 29 -9.77 -10.99 -21.85
CA ALA A 29 -10.39 -12.11 -21.15
C ALA A 29 -9.61 -12.41 -19.85
N LEU A 30 -10.35 -12.63 -18.76
CA LEU A 30 -9.76 -12.96 -17.46
C LEU A 30 -9.00 -14.30 -17.54
N PRO A 31 -7.81 -14.42 -16.92
CA PRO A 31 -7.01 -15.63 -17.01
C PRO A 31 -7.68 -16.78 -16.24
N SER A 32 -8.00 -17.88 -16.93
CA SER A 32 -8.60 -19.07 -16.29
C SER A 32 -7.62 -19.89 -15.45
N THR A 33 -6.32 -19.70 -15.65
CA THR A 33 -5.24 -20.36 -14.90
C THR A 33 -4.08 -19.40 -14.68
N VAL A 34 -3.53 -19.34 -13.47
CA VAL A 34 -2.31 -18.58 -13.16
C VAL A 34 -1.34 -19.46 -12.37
N ALA A 35 -0.08 -19.53 -12.80
CA ALA A 35 0.94 -20.45 -12.24
C ALA A 35 0.48 -21.93 -12.16
N GLY A 36 -0.34 -22.36 -13.11
CA GLY A 36 -0.88 -23.73 -13.16
C GLY A 36 -2.05 -23.98 -12.22
N ILE A 37 -2.53 -22.96 -11.51
CA ILE A 37 -3.66 -23.04 -10.57
C ILE A 37 -4.90 -22.42 -11.25
N PRO A 38 -6.05 -23.11 -11.27
CA PRO A 38 -7.31 -22.54 -11.78
C PRO A 38 -7.75 -21.31 -10.99
N VAL A 39 -8.40 -20.37 -11.68
CA VAL A 39 -8.92 -19.15 -11.04
C VAL A 39 -10.44 -19.16 -11.05
N ASN A 40 -11.04 -18.86 -9.91
CA ASN A 40 -12.47 -18.63 -9.79
C ASN A 40 -12.79 -17.13 -9.91
N TYR A 41 -13.66 -16.77 -10.85
CA TYR A 41 -14.26 -15.42 -10.97
C TYR A 41 -15.79 -15.51 -11.01
N ASP A 42 -16.35 -16.59 -10.48
CA ASP A 42 -17.77 -16.86 -10.46
C ASP A 42 -18.27 -16.77 -9.02
N GLU A 43 -19.05 -15.73 -8.73
CA GLU A 43 -19.60 -15.48 -7.40
C GLU A 43 -20.44 -16.67 -6.90
N SER A 44 -21.04 -17.46 -7.80
CA SER A 44 -21.81 -18.64 -7.39
C SER A 44 -20.94 -19.77 -6.85
N LYS A 45 -19.62 -19.71 -7.05
CA LYS A 45 -18.64 -20.72 -6.62
C LYS A 45 -17.86 -20.35 -5.37
N THR A 46 -18.07 -19.18 -4.77
CA THR A 46 -17.41 -18.78 -3.52
C THR A 46 -17.91 -19.57 -2.29
N GLY A 47 -18.95 -20.40 -2.47
CA GLY A 47 -19.42 -21.33 -1.45
C GLY A 47 -19.99 -20.67 -0.20
N THR A 48 -20.00 -21.42 0.90
CA THR A 48 -20.36 -20.94 2.24
C THR A 48 -19.20 -21.23 3.18
N TYR A 49 -18.79 -20.23 3.95
CA TYR A 49 -17.65 -20.29 4.84
C TYR A 49 -17.98 -19.64 6.19
N THR A 50 -17.18 -19.94 7.22
CA THR A 50 -17.29 -19.32 8.54
C THR A 50 -15.99 -18.60 8.84
N LEU A 51 -16.07 -17.29 9.05
CA LEU A 51 -14.89 -16.48 9.36
C LEU A 51 -14.47 -16.64 10.82
N PRO A 52 -13.16 -16.57 11.13
CA PRO A 52 -12.69 -16.42 12.50
C PRO A 52 -13.31 -15.18 13.17
N ASP A 53 -13.89 -15.37 14.35
CA ASP A 53 -14.52 -14.27 15.10
C ASP A 53 -13.44 -13.36 15.73
N PRO A 54 -13.37 -12.07 15.37
CA PRO A 54 -12.39 -11.16 15.96
C PRO A 54 -12.65 -10.89 17.44
N LEU A 55 -13.86 -11.11 17.94
CA LEU A 55 -14.26 -10.89 19.35
C LEU A 55 -14.31 -12.19 20.16
N LYS A 56 -13.55 -13.20 19.77
CA LYS A 56 -13.37 -14.46 20.51
C LYS A 56 -11.90 -14.74 20.78
N LEU A 57 -11.52 -14.86 22.05
CA LEU A 57 -10.16 -15.26 22.46
C LEU A 57 -9.83 -16.68 21.98
N ASN A 58 -8.54 -17.00 21.90
CA ASN A 58 -8.08 -18.34 21.52
C ASN A 58 -8.58 -19.45 22.46
N ASP A 59 -8.84 -19.13 23.74
CA ASP A 59 -9.44 -20.04 24.72
C ASP A 59 -10.98 -20.18 24.58
N GLY A 60 -11.57 -19.51 23.58
CA GLY A 60 -12.99 -19.52 23.27
C GLY A 60 -13.84 -18.50 24.04
N LYS A 61 -13.28 -17.76 25.00
CA LYS A 61 -14.04 -16.75 25.74
C LYS A 61 -14.33 -15.51 24.90
N PRO A 62 -15.49 -14.86 25.07
CA PRO A 62 -15.85 -13.66 24.33
C PRO A 62 -15.06 -12.43 24.79
N VAL A 63 -14.74 -11.53 23.86
CA VAL A 63 -14.19 -10.19 24.09
C VAL A 63 -15.35 -9.21 24.18
N ARG A 64 -15.55 -8.61 25.36
CA ARG A 64 -16.73 -7.76 25.64
C ARG A 64 -16.40 -6.30 25.92
N ASP A 65 -15.12 -5.95 25.99
CA ASP A 65 -14.67 -4.60 26.30
C ASP A 65 -13.33 -4.28 25.63
N ALA A 66 -13.06 -2.97 25.52
CA ALA A 66 -11.84 -2.44 24.91
C ALA A 66 -10.56 -2.92 25.63
N LYS A 67 -10.61 -3.08 26.96
CA LYS A 67 -9.45 -3.55 27.75
C LYS A 67 -9.07 -4.96 27.35
N THR A 68 -10.03 -5.87 27.24
CA THR A 68 -9.84 -7.27 26.83
C THR A 68 -9.37 -7.35 25.38
N TRP A 69 -9.92 -6.52 24.49
CA TRP A 69 -9.41 -6.37 23.12
C TRP A 69 -7.93 -6.00 23.11
N THR A 70 -7.58 -4.86 23.71
CA THR A 70 -6.22 -4.29 23.65
C THR A 70 -5.19 -5.17 24.35
N THR A 71 -5.53 -5.73 25.52
CA THR A 71 -4.55 -6.44 26.37
C THR A 71 -4.46 -7.94 26.10
N LYS A 72 -5.41 -8.53 25.37
CA LYS A 72 -5.43 -9.98 25.12
C LYS A 72 -5.66 -10.30 23.66
N ARG A 73 -6.84 -9.96 23.13
CA ARG A 73 -7.24 -10.46 21.80
C ARG A 73 -6.39 -9.91 20.68
N ARG A 74 -6.10 -8.62 20.70
CA ARG A 74 -5.26 -7.99 19.68
C ARG A 74 -3.84 -8.62 19.65
N PRO A 75 -3.13 -8.77 20.78
CA PRO A 75 -1.88 -9.54 20.81
C PRO A 75 -1.99 -10.96 20.26
N GLU A 76 -3.06 -11.71 20.58
CA GLU A 76 -3.28 -13.05 20.01
C GLU A 76 -3.39 -13.03 18.48
N ILE A 77 -4.14 -12.07 17.92
CA ILE A 77 -4.29 -11.94 16.47
C ILE A 77 -2.96 -11.53 15.82
N VAL A 78 -2.22 -10.58 16.41
CA VAL A 78 -0.89 -10.19 15.91
C VAL A 78 0.04 -11.40 15.87
N GLU A 79 0.08 -12.19 16.94
CA GLU A 79 0.89 -13.42 17.03
C GLU A 79 0.54 -14.43 15.94
N ILE A 80 -0.75 -14.58 15.61
CA ILE A 80 -1.19 -15.45 14.50
C ILE A 80 -0.60 -14.94 13.18
N PHE A 81 -0.74 -13.66 12.85
CA PHE A 81 -0.20 -13.11 11.60
C PHE A 81 1.34 -13.11 11.55
N GLU A 82 2.01 -12.85 12.68
CA GLU A 82 3.47 -12.95 12.80
C GLU A 82 3.97 -14.37 12.55
N THR A 83 3.27 -15.39 13.03
CA THR A 83 3.76 -16.78 12.92
C THR A 83 3.29 -17.49 11.67
N GLN A 84 2.09 -17.17 11.17
CA GLN A 84 1.43 -17.93 10.12
C GLN A 84 1.38 -17.24 8.76
N GLN A 85 1.61 -15.92 8.66
CA GLN A 85 1.46 -15.19 7.39
C GLN A 85 2.61 -14.26 7.04
N TYR A 86 2.85 -13.22 7.83
CA TYR A 86 3.83 -12.18 7.48
C TYR A 86 5.23 -12.46 8.00
N GLY A 87 5.34 -13.22 9.08
CA GLY A 87 6.60 -13.56 9.73
C GLY A 87 7.04 -12.51 10.75
N ARG A 88 7.83 -12.93 11.74
CA ARG A 88 8.37 -12.05 12.78
C ARG A 88 9.46 -11.15 12.22
N ALA A 89 9.24 -9.85 12.35
CA ALA A 89 10.23 -8.82 12.05
C ALA A 89 11.03 -8.43 13.31
N PRO A 90 12.31 -8.02 13.17
CA PRO A 90 13.06 -7.43 14.26
C PRO A 90 12.45 -6.08 14.67
N GLY A 91 12.80 -5.59 15.86
CA GLY A 91 12.44 -4.25 16.32
C GLY A 91 13.17 -3.13 15.58
N ARG A 92 13.13 -1.92 16.15
CA ARG A 92 13.91 -0.77 15.66
C ARG A 92 15.42 -1.09 15.73
N PRO A 93 16.18 -0.92 14.64
CA PRO A 93 17.61 -1.21 14.63
C PRO A 93 18.39 -0.17 15.46
N ALA A 94 19.36 -0.63 16.25
CA ALA A 94 20.15 0.26 17.12
C ALA A 94 21.07 1.21 16.33
N ASP A 95 21.51 0.81 15.14
CA ASP A 95 22.44 1.56 14.30
C ASP A 95 21.73 2.35 13.18
N GLU A 96 20.41 2.55 13.25
CA GLU A 96 19.71 3.42 12.29
C GLU A 96 20.22 4.86 12.38
N SER A 97 20.37 5.49 11.21
CA SER A 97 20.77 6.89 11.12
C SER A 97 20.16 7.58 9.90
N PHE A 98 20.05 8.91 9.99
CA PHE A 98 19.41 9.74 8.98
C PHE A 98 20.39 10.78 8.42
N ASP A 99 20.59 10.78 7.11
CA ASP A 99 21.31 11.83 6.38
C ASP A 99 20.33 12.68 5.56
N ILE A 100 20.04 13.88 6.08
CA ILE A 100 19.18 14.87 5.43
C ILE A 100 20.05 15.73 4.52
N PHE A 101 20.18 15.30 3.27
CA PHE A 101 21.02 15.98 2.27
C PHE A 101 20.31 17.13 1.55
N ASP A 102 18.97 17.14 1.54
CA ASP A 102 18.15 18.31 1.19
C ASP A 102 17.28 18.65 2.40
N LYS A 103 17.62 19.73 3.10
CA LYS A 103 17.03 20.11 4.40
C LYS A 103 15.77 20.96 4.29
N GLY A 104 15.41 21.37 3.07
CA GLY A 104 14.30 22.30 2.85
C GLY A 104 14.57 23.22 1.66
N THR A 105 14.11 22.80 0.48
CA THR A 105 14.21 23.58 -0.76
C THR A 105 12.81 23.94 -1.27
N PRO A 106 12.52 25.21 -1.59
CA PRO A 106 11.27 25.56 -2.26
C PRO A 106 11.12 24.77 -3.57
N ALA A 107 10.00 24.08 -3.72
CA ALA A 107 9.72 23.19 -4.84
C ALA A 107 8.28 23.37 -5.33
N LEU A 108 7.95 22.74 -6.46
CA LEU A 108 6.60 22.76 -7.06
C LEU A 108 6.07 24.20 -7.23
N SER A 109 6.88 25.06 -7.86
CA SER A 109 6.57 26.49 -8.05
C SER A 109 6.30 27.25 -6.73
N GLY A 110 7.01 26.88 -5.66
CA GLY A 110 6.88 27.52 -4.35
C GLY A 110 5.73 27.01 -3.49
N LYS A 111 4.99 25.98 -3.94
CA LYS A 111 3.90 25.37 -3.16
C LYS A 111 4.41 24.47 -2.03
N ALA A 112 5.64 23.95 -2.15
CA ALA A 112 6.20 22.99 -1.21
C ALA A 112 7.58 23.38 -0.70
N ILE A 113 7.92 22.92 0.50
CA ILE A 113 9.29 22.73 0.97
C ILE A 113 9.63 21.25 0.80
N ARG A 114 10.55 20.95 -0.12
CA ARG A 114 11.08 19.61 -0.34
C ARG A 114 12.18 19.30 0.67
N LYS A 115 12.17 18.08 1.20
CA LYS A 115 13.33 17.46 1.86
C LYS A 115 13.63 16.12 1.22
N GLN A 116 14.89 15.72 1.27
CA GLN A 116 15.35 14.41 0.80
C GLN A 116 16.29 13.81 1.83
N VAL A 117 16.04 12.55 2.17
CA VAL A 117 16.66 11.88 3.31
C VAL A 117 17.14 10.50 2.92
N MET A 118 18.36 10.16 3.31
CA MET A 118 18.80 8.78 3.38
C MET A 118 18.59 8.22 4.76
N ILE A 119 17.81 7.16 4.86
CA ILE A 119 17.67 6.38 6.09
C ILE A 119 18.53 5.13 5.96
N TYR A 120 19.62 5.06 6.72
CA TYR A 120 20.49 3.90 6.77
C TYR A 120 19.93 2.90 7.78
N LEU A 121 19.72 1.66 7.32
CA LEU A 121 19.08 0.59 8.10
C LEU A 121 20.09 -0.26 8.88
N THR A 122 21.38 -0.06 8.61
CA THR A 122 22.50 -0.79 9.18
C THR A 122 23.67 0.17 9.41
N LYS A 123 24.55 -0.18 10.36
CA LYS A 123 25.79 0.55 10.63
C LYS A 123 26.68 0.72 9.39
N ASP A 124 26.75 -0.32 8.56
CA ASP A 124 27.40 -0.22 7.26
C ASP A 124 26.44 0.44 6.25
N HIS A 125 26.80 1.64 5.82
CA HIS A 125 26.02 2.45 4.88
C HIS A 125 26.03 1.90 3.44
N SER A 126 26.83 0.85 3.16
CA SER A 126 26.80 0.13 1.89
C SER A 126 25.55 -0.76 1.73
N GLY A 127 24.91 -1.12 2.83
CA GLY A 127 23.71 -1.97 2.87
C GLY A 127 22.42 -1.31 2.35
N PRO A 128 21.28 -2.01 2.54
CA PRO A 128 19.94 -1.49 2.26
C PRO A 128 19.70 -0.16 2.99
N LYS A 129 19.11 0.80 2.28
CA LYS A 129 18.86 2.16 2.77
C LYS A 129 17.69 2.75 2.02
N ILE A 130 16.83 3.49 2.72
CA ILE A 130 15.61 4.07 2.16
C ILE A 130 15.92 5.46 1.62
N ASN A 131 15.61 5.69 0.33
CA ASN A 131 15.55 7.03 -0.25
C ASN A 131 14.17 7.63 -0.04
N LEU A 132 14.08 8.56 0.89
CA LEU A 132 12.84 9.22 1.27
C LEU A 132 12.77 10.61 0.64
N LEU A 133 11.68 10.86 -0.07
CA LEU A 133 11.27 12.19 -0.53
C LEU A 133 10.15 12.69 0.37
N VAL A 134 10.25 13.95 0.82
CA VAL A 134 9.23 14.61 1.65
C VAL A 134 8.89 15.96 1.03
N TYR A 135 7.60 16.28 0.97
CA TYR A 135 7.06 17.60 0.65
C TYR A 135 6.17 18.07 1.79
N LEU A 136 6.44 19.27 2.30
CA LEU A 136 5.58 19.98 3.25
C LEU A 136 4.97 21.21 2.58
N PRO A 137 3.72 21.61 2.86
CA PRO A 137 3.14 22.84 2.33
C PRO A 137 4.00 24.05 2.70
N ALA A 138 4.38 24.87 1.72
CA ALA A 138 5.29 26.00 1.96
C ALA A 138 4.71 27.08 2.90
N ALA A 139 3.37 27.18 2.95
CA ALA A 139 2.67 28.09 3.83
C ALA A 139 2.50 27.57 5.27
N ALA A 140 2.92 26.34 5.57
CA ALA A 140 2.74 25.73 6.88
C ALA A 140 3.53 26.48 7.97
N LYS A 141 2.85 26.80 9.08
CA LYS A 141 3.44 27.46 10.27
C LYS A 141 3.52 26.54 11.48
N LYS A 142 2.96 25.34 11.39
CA LYS A 142 2.89 24.31 12.43
C LYS A 142 3.34 22.97 11.81
N PRO A 143 3.71 21.98 12.64
CA PRO A 143 3.95 20.62 12.16
C PRO A 143 2.76 20.10 11.34
N VAL A 144 3.06 19.41 10.24
CA VAL A 144 2.08 19.07 9.20
C VAL A 144 1.70 17.59 9.29
N PRO A 145 0.40 17.22 9.26
CA PRO A 145 -0.02 15.83 9.13
C PRO A 145 0.41 15.26 7.78
N MET A 146 0.76 13.99 7.72
CA MET A 146 1.41 13.38 6.55
C MET A 146 0.58 12.29 5.91
N LEU A 147 0.66 12.18 4.59
CA LEU A 147 0.44 10.93 3.85
C LEU A 147 1.80 10.33 3.45
N LEU A 148 2.14 9.18 4.05
CA LEU A 148 3.30 8.38 3.69
C LEU A 148 2.89 7.28 2.70
N SER A 149 3.28 7.42 1.44
CA SER A 149 3.02 6.42 0.39
C SER A 149 4.26 5.59 0.09
N ILE A 150 4.21 4.28 0.34
CA ILE A 150 5.22 3.35 -0.17
C ILE A 150 4.95 3.08 -1.65
N ASN A 151 5.99 3.05 -2.50
CA ASN A 151 5.81 3.10 -3.96
C ASN A 151 6.63 2.05 -4.71
N PHE A 152 6.12 1.62 -5.87
CA PHE A 152 6.79 0.71 -6.81
C PHE A 152 7.93 1.38 -7.57
N GLY A 153 7.79 2.67 -7.85
CA GLY A 153 8.78 3.46 -8.58
C GLY A 153 9.78 4.14 -7.65
N ALA A 154 10.91 4.55 -8.21
CA ALA A 154 11.85 5.41 -7.54
C ALA A 154 11.25 6.79 -7.20
N VAL A 155 11.73 7.41 -6.11
CA VAL A 155 11.26 8.73 -5.68
C VAL A 155 11.46 9.84 -6.71
N SER A 156 12.44 9.71 -7.60
CA SER A 156 12.64 10.63 -8.73
C SER A 156 11.48 10.67 -9.74
N ASN A 157 10.57 9.70 -9.68
CA ASN A 157 9.36 9.65 -10.51
C ASN A 157 8.08 10.05 -9.75
N ALA A 158 8.19 10.40 -8.46
CA ALA A 158 7.03 10.72 -7.62
C ALA A 158 6.37 12.05 -8.01
N ALA A 159 7.16 13.03 -8.44
CA ALA A 159 6.69 14.32 -8.92
C ALA A 159 7.57 14.80 -10.08
N ASP A 160 7.02 15.69 -10.91
CA ASP A 160 7.76 16.34 -11.99
C ASP A 160 8.60 17.50 -11.42
N ASP A 161 9.56 17.16 -10.54
CA ASP A 161 10.44 18.08 -9.83
C ASP A 161 11.91 17.78 -10.15
N PRO A 162 12.59 18.65 -10.92
CA PRO A 162 13.97 18.43 -11.35
C PRO A 162 14.99 18.50 -10.22
N GLY A 163 14.62 18.97 -9.03
CA GLY A 163 15.51 19.00 -7.87
C GLY A 163 15.50 17.69 -7.05
N ILE A 164 14.68 16.70 -7.42
CA ILE A 164 14.78 15.36 -6.83
C ILE A 164 16.05 14.70 -7.37
N ARG A 165 16.86 14.12 -6.47
CA ARG A 165 18.08 13.40 -6.86
C ARG A 165 17.71 12.19 -7.73
N PRO A 166 18.38 11.99 -8.89
CA PRO A 166 18.23 10.77 -9.67
C PRO A 166 18.36 9.53 -8.80
N SER A 167 17.49 8.56 -9.05
CA SER A 167 17.37 7.36 -8.21
C SER A 167 17.46 6.11 -9.07
N GLU A 168 17.76 5.00 -8.43
CA GLU A 168 17.88 3.68 -9.04
C GLU A 168 16.80 2.75 -8.52
N ILE A 169 16.45 1.74 -9.30
CA ILE A 169 15.59 0.62 -8.89
C ILE A 169 16.32 -0.70 -9.11
N TRP A 170 15.83 -1.77 -8.50
CA TRP A 170 16.35 -3.11 -8.79
C TRP A 170 15.84 -3.65 -10.12
N ASP A 171 16.75 -4.21 -10.91
CA ASP A 171 16.41 -5.03 -12.07
C ASP A 171 16.46 -6.53 -11.67
N PRO A 172 15.32 -7.24 -11.65
CA PRO A 172 15.28 -8.67 -11.32
C PRO A 172 16.06 -9.56 -12.31
N LYS A 173 16.32 -9.09 -13.53
CA LYS A 173 17.06 -9.87 -14.55
C LYS A 173 18.55 -9.88 -14.29
N THR A 174 19.11 -8.76 -13.86
CA THR A 174 20.55 -8.61 -13.61
C THR A 174 20.90 -8.72 -12.13
N ASN A 175 19.91 -8.64 -11.23
CA ASN A 175 20.10 -8.57 -9.79
C ASN A 175 21.00 -7.40 -9.36
N THR A 176 20.89 -6.28 -10.07
CA THR A 176 21.63 -5.04 -9.81
C THR A 176 20.69 -3.85 -9.75
N ARG A 177 21.15 -2.74 -9.17
CA ARG A 177 20.48 -1.45 -9.32
C ARG A 177 20.74 -0.88 -10.71
N VAL A 178 19.72 -0.27 -11.29
CA VAL A 178 19.77 0.41 -12.58
C VAL A 178 19.08 1.78 -12.47
N PRO A 179 19.47 2.78 -13.28
CA PRO A 179 18.79 4.07 -13.30
C PRO A 179 17.28 3.90 -13.49
N ALA A 180 16.49 4.61 -12.69
CA ALA A 180 15.04 4.51 -12.78
C ALA A 180 14.56 4.96 -14.17
N PRO A 181 13.73 4.16 -14.87
CA PRO A 181 13.16 4.57 -16.15
C PRO A 181 12.26 5.79 -15.93
N LYS A 182 12.28 6.74 -16.87
CA LYS A 182 11.39 7.90 -16.83
C LYS A 182 9.95 7.46 -17.12
N GLY A 183 8.99 7.98 -16.35
CA GLY A 183 7.57 7.75 -16.59
C GLY A 183 6.73 7.90 -15.33
N LYS A 184 5.40 7.93 -15.49
CA LYS A 184 4.47 7.83 -14.37
C LYS A 184 4.44 6.38 -13.88
N GLY A 185 5.02 6.13 -12.70
CA GLY A 185 5.00 4.81 -12.08
C GLY A 185 3.60 4.42 -11.62
N PHE A 186 3.30 3.11 -11.64
CA PHE A 186 2.12 2.56 -11.01
C PHE A 186 2.05 2.96 -9.53
N GLY A 187 0.90 3.44 -9.07
CA GLY A 187 0.71 3.92 -7.69
C GLY A 187 1.26 5.33 -7.40
N ARG A 188 1.62 6.13 -8.41
CA ARG A 188 1.99 7.55 -8.21
C ARG A 188 0.78 8.33 -7.69
N VAL A 189 0.96 9.00 -6.57
CA VAL A 189 0.00 9.96 -5.98
C VAL A 189 0.33 11.37 -6.47
N ASP A 190 -0.69 12.15 -6.84
CA ASP A 190 -0.49 13.57 -7.15
C ASP A 190 -0.34 14.37 -5.85
N VAL A 191 0.78 15.09 -5.75
CA VAL A 191 1.23 15.71 -4.50
C VAL A 191 0.56 17.07 -4.27
N GLU A 192 0.31 17.83 -5.34
CA GLU A 192 -0.18 19.20 -5.19
C GLU A 192 -1.57 19.32 -4.52
N PRO A 193 -2.56 18.46 -4.84
CA PRO A 193 -3.85 18.50 -4.16
C PRO A 193 -3.76 18.21 -2.65
N LEU A 194 -2.88 17.30 -2.23
CA LEU A 194 -2.63 17.01 -0.81
C LEU A 194 -2.04 18.22 -0.09
N LEU A 195 -1.05 18.88 -0.70
CA LEU A 195 -0.43 20.09 -0.15
C LEU A 195 -1.45 21.23 -0.02
N ALA A 196 -2.32 21.39 -1.01
CA ALA A 196 -3.39 22.38 -0.98
C ALA A 196 -4.42 22.10 0.12
N ALA A 197 -4.67 20.82 0.44
CA ALA A 197 -5.51 20.38 1.55
C ALA A 197 -4.81 20.44 2.93
N GLY A 198 -3.57 20.94 3.00
CA GLY A 198 -2.84 21.10 4.26
C GLY A 198 -2.10 19.85 4.75
N PHE A 199 -2.00 18.81 3.92
CA PHE A 199 -1.25 17.60 4.23
C PHE A 199 0.13 17.64 3.58
N GLY A 200 1.13 17.16 4.30
CA GLY A 200 2.43 16.83 3.71
C GLY A 200 2.37 15.47 3.01
N PHE A 201 3.30 15.24 2.11
CA PHE A 201 3.43 13.98 1.39
C PHE A 201 4.84 13.45 1.53
N ALA A 202 4.97 12.14 1.71
CA ALA A 202 6.25 11.47 1.68
C ALA A 202 6.16 10.16 0.93
N THR A 203 7.26 9.76 0.29
CA THR A 203 7.31 8.49 -0.42
C THR A 203 8.72 7.93 -0.51
N PHE A 204 8.80 6.61 -0.60
CA PHE A 204 10.02 5.88 -0.88
C PHE A 204 9.74 4.64 -1.75
N TYR A 205 10.78 4.15 -2.41
CA TYR A 205 10.73 2.94 -3.21
C TYR A 205 10.83 1.70 -2.33
N TYR A 206 9.83 0.81 -2.35
CA TYR A 206 9.81 -0.40 -1.51
C TYR A 206 11.04 -1.31 -1.67
N GLY A 207 11.61 -1.40 -2.88
CA GLY A 207 12.80 -2.19 -3.15
C GLY A 207 14.10 -1.63 -2.54
N ASP A 208 14.07 -0.41 -1.99
CA ASP A 208 15.17 0.09 -1.16
C ASP A 208 15.33 -0.71 0.14
N VAL A 209 14.24 -1.33 0.62
CA VAL A 209 14.21 -2.13 1.83
C VAL A 209 14.51 -3.60 1.52
N ASP A 210 13.73 -4.21 0.63
CA ASP A 210 13.90 -5.61 0.22
C ASP A 210 13.47 -5.75 -1.26
N PRO A 211 14.32 -6.27 -2.16
CA PRO A 211 13.97 -6.38 -3.57
C PRO A 211 12.84 -7.39 -3.81
N ASP A 212 11.96 -7.09 -4.75
CA ASP A 212 10.75 -7.89 -5.01
C ASP A 212 10.96 -8.99 -6.05
N TYR A 213 11.91 -9.87 -5.76
CA TYR A 213 12.20 -11.08 -6.53
C TYR A 213 13.11 -12.00 -5.72
N ALA A 214 12.97 -13.32 -5.92
CA ALA A 214 13.61 -14.33 -5.07
C ALA A 214 15.15 -14.22 -5.02
N SER A 215 15.81 -14.00 -6.15
CA SER A 215 17.28 -13.86 -6.21
C SER A 215 17.79 -12.54 -5.61
N GLY A 216 16.90 -11.61 -5.27
CA GLY A 216 17.23 -10.33 -4.63
C GLY A 216 17.41 -10.42 -3.12
N PHE A 217 17.13 -11.57 -2.50
CA PHE A 217 17.16 -11.74 -1.04
C PHE A 217 18.45 -11.22 -0.39
N SER A 218 19.63 -11.56 -0.93
CA SER A 218 20.94 -11.15 -0.39
C SER A 218 21.15 -9.63 -0.39
N ASN A 219 20.40 -8.92 -1.23
CA ASN A 219 20.47 -7.48 -1.40
C ASN A 219 19.48 -6.72 -0.51
N GLY A 220 18.55 -7.43 0.13
CA GLY A 220 17.53 -6.86 1.01
C GLY A 220 17.93 -6.82 2.48
N ILE A 221 17.09 -6.16 3.28
CA ILE A 221 17.29 -6.02 4.73
C ILE A 221 17.16 -7.36 5.44
N ARG A 222 16.31 -8.28 4.96
CA ARG A 222 16.09 -9.57 5.63
C ARG A 222 17.37 -10.40 5.71
N ALA A 223 18.22 -10.37 4.68
CA ALA A 223 19.51 -11.06 4.69
C ALA A 223 20.47 -10.54 5.79
N ARG A 224 20.28 -9.31 6.27
CA ARG A 224 21.11 -8.72 7.34
C ARG A 224 20.73 -9.20 8.73
N TYR A 225 19.60 -9.90 8.86
CA TYR A 225 19.09 -10.44 10.12
C TYR A 225 19.21 -11.96 10.24
N LEU A 226 19.85 -12.62 9.27
CA LEU A 226 20.16 -14.05 9.39
C LEU A 226 21.11 -14.30 10.58
N LYS A 227 20.77 -15.27 11.41
CA LYS A 227 21.60 -15.75 12.52
C LYS A 227 22.81 -16.51 11.96
N PRO A 228 23.92 -16.62 12.71
CA PRO A 228 25.07 -17.42 12.30
C PRO A 228 24.66 -18.84 11.91
N GLY A 229 25.02 -19.26 10.69
CA GLY A 229 24.66 -20.57 10.14
C GLY A 229 23.32 -20.66 9.41
N GLN A 230 22.47 -19.63 9.45
CA GLN A 230 21.28 -19.56 8.61
C GLN A 230 21.64 -19.11 7.18
N THR A 231 21.04 -19.75 6.19
CA THR A 231 21.15 -19.40 4.77
C THR A 231 19.86 -18.82 4.19
N ALA A 232 18.74 -18.96 4.91
CA ALA A 232 17.42 -18.42 4.61
C ALA A 232 16.66 -18.16 5.93
N PRO A 233 15.60 -17.33 5.90
CA PRO A 233 14.74 -17.14 7.07
C PRO A 233 14.11 -18.47 7.53
N ALA A 234 13.95 -18.62 8.86
CA ALA A 234 13.18 -19.69 9.45
C ALA A 234 11.68 -19.60 9.05
N PRO A 235 10.88 -20.67 9.24
CA PRO A 235 9.51 -20.70 8.72
C PRO A 235 8.59 -19.59 9.22
N ASP A 236 8.81 -19.08 10.43
CA ASP A 236 8.06 -18.00 11.07
C ASP A 236 8.81 -16.64 11.04
N GLU A 237 9.95 -16.54 10.36
CA GLU A 237 10.65 -15.27 10.16
C GLU A 237 10.07 -14.51 8.97
N TRP A 238 10.08 -13.18 9.06
CA TRP A 238 9.50 -12.25 8.08
C TRP A 238 9.74 -12.55 6.59
N GLY A 239 8.66 -12.42 5.80
CA GLY A 239 8.71 -12.28 4.35
C GLY A 239 8.94 -10.83 3.91
N ALA A 240 9.04 -10.60 2.59
CA ALA A 240 9.29 -9.27 2.03
C ALA A 240 8.18 -8.25 2.38
N VAL A 241 6.90 -8.65 2.46
CA VAL A 241 5.80 -7.76 2.87
C VAL A 241 6.03 -7.20 4.27
N SER A 242 6.45 -8.05 5.21
CA SER A 242 6.79 -7.60 6.56
C SER A 242 8.07 -6.77 6.60
N ALA A 243 9.04 -7.03 5.72
CA ALA A 243 10.22 -6.19 5.60
C ALA A 243 9.87 -4.78 5.08
N TRP A 244 9.02 -4.67 4.07
CA TRP A 244 8.54 -3.39 3.55
C TRP A 244 7.75 -2.61 4.62
N ALA A 245 6.87 -3.29 5.37
CA ALA A 245 6.12 -2.71 6.47
C ALA A 245 7.04 -2.21 7.60
N TRP A 246 8.05 -3.00 7.95
CA TRP A 246 9.11 -2.60 8.88
C TRP A 246 9.85 -1.36 8.37
N GLY A 247 10.15 -1.28 7.07
CA GLY A 247 10.76 -0.11 6.44
C GLY A 247 9.92 1.16 6.57
N MET A 248 8.59 1.07 6.48
CA MET A 248 7.70 2.20 6.75
C MET A 248 7.83 2.68 8.21
N SER A 249 7.98 1.76 9.16
CA SER A 249 8.20 2.10 10.58
C SER A 249 9.52 2.85 10.81
N ARG A 250 10.53 2.64 9.95
CA ARG A 250 11.80 3.40 9.95
C ARG A 250 11.64 4.82 9.39
N VAL A 251 10.72 5.01 8.47
CA VAL A 251 10.33 6.36 8.02
C VAL A 251 9.60 7.11 9.15
N GLU A 252 8.73 6.42 9.89
CA GLU A 252 8.09 6.98 11.09
C GLU A 252 9.13 7.37 12.16
N ASP A 253 10.15 6.54 12.37
CA ASP A 253 11.28 6.85 13.26
C ASP A 253 12.02 8.14 12.84
N TYR A 254 12.12 8.45 11.54
CA TYR A 254 12.63 9.73 11.05
C TYR A 254 11.64 10.88 11.30
N PHE A 255 10.34 10.68 11.03
CA PHE A 255 9.32 11.72 11.23
C PHE A 255 9.27 12.22 12.68
N GLU A 256 9.47 11.34 13.67
CA GLU A 256 9.58 11.73 15.08
C GLU A 256 10.72 12.72 15.37
N THR A 257 11.72 12.82 14.48
CA THR A 257 12.86 13.76 14.60
C THR A 257 12.66 15.08 13.86
N ASP A 258 11.74 15.13 12.90
CA ASP A 258 11.55 16.29 12.03
C ASP A 258 10.46 17.22 12.59
N LYS A 259 10.87 18.38 13.10
CA LYS A 259 9.96 19.38 13.70
C LYS A 259 8.94 19.98 12.73
N GLY A 260 9.10 19.81 11.42
CA GLY A 260 8.13 20.24 10.41
C GLY A 260 6.98 19.25 10.22
N ILE A 261 7.10 18.05 10.77
CA ILE A 261 6.17 16.93 10.58
C ILE A 261 5.42 16.67 11.89
N ASP A 262 4.10 16.52 11.82
CA ASP A 262 3.30 16.01 12.92
C ASP A 262 3.31 14.48 12.88
N ALA A 263 4.34 13.88 13.48
CA ALA A 263 4.50 12.41 13.51
C ALA A 263 3.30 11.68 14.17
N LYS A 264 2.49 12.36 14.97
CA LYS A 264 1.28 11.76 15.57
C LYS A 264 0.12 11.66 14.59
N ARG A 265 0.24 12.24 13.40
CA ARG A 265 -0.82 12.32 12.37
C ARG A 265 -0.27 11.90 11.01
N VAL A 266 0.26 10.69 10.95
CA VAL A 266 0.79 10.08 9.73
C VAL A 266 -0.18 9.00 9.25
N ALA A 267 -0.81 9.21 8.10
CA ALA A 267 -1.51 8.15 7.37
C ALA A 267 -0.54 7.41 6.46
N ILE A 268 -0.71 6.09 6.34
CA ILE A 268 0.06 5.27 5.40
C ILE A 268 -0.78 4.82 4.21
N HIS A 269 -0.18 4.80 3.03
CA HIS A 269 -0.83 4.43 1.78
C HIS A 269 0.03 3.48 0.94
N GLY A 270 -0.63 2.51 0.30
CA GLY A 270 0.00 1.58 -0.61
C GLY A 270 -1.03 0.88 -1.50
N VAL A 271 -0.57 0.48 -2.69
CA VAL A 271 -1.40 -0.11 -3.76
C VAL A 271 -0.99 -1.56 -4.01
N SER A 272 -1.93 -2.47 -4.28
CA SER A 272 -1.63 -3.86 -4.68
C SER A 272 -0.88 -4.61 -3.57
N ARG A 273 0.26 -5.24 -3.88
CA ARG A 273 1.15 -5.83 -2.86
C ARG A 273 1.59 -4.82 -1.79
N LEU A 274 1.64 -3.53 -2.11
CA LEU A 274 1.92 -2.48 -1.15
C LEU A 274 0.68 -2.08 -0.33
N GLY A 275 -0.52 -2.40 -0.82
CA GLY A 275 -1.75 -2.41 -0.03
C GLY A 275 -1.68 -3.45 1.09
N LYS A 276 -1.21 -4.67 0.78
CA LYS A 276 -0.91 -5.71 1.79
C LYS A 276 0.11 -5.20 2.81
N THR A 277 1.17 -4.53 2.34
CA THR A 277 2.20 -3.91 3.18
C THR A 277 1.63 -2.92 4.17
N VAL A 278 0.79 -1.96 3.73
CA VAL A 278 0.25 -0.95 4.65
C VAL A 278 -0.79 -1.52 5.61
N MET A 279 -1.52 -2.56 5.21
CA MET A 279 -2.38 -3.30 6.13
C MET A 279 -1.55 -3.90 7.27
N TRP A 280 -0.44 -4.57 6.95
CA TRP A 280 0.43 -5.12 7.99
C TRP A 280 1.20 -4.06 8.78
N ALA A 281 1.73 -3.02 8.12
CA ALA A 281 2.42 -1.93 8.80
C ALA A 281 1.50 -1.22 9.79
N GLY A 282 0.27 -0.91 9.38
CA GLY A 282 -0.73 -0.34 10.26
C GLY A 282 -1.11 -1.30 11.38
N ALA A 283 -1.30 -2.59 11.09
CA ALA A 283 -1.64 -3.58 12.10
C ALA A 283 -0.51 -3.82 13.12
N HIS A 284 0.74 -3.72 12.72
CA HIS A 284 1.90 -3.99 13.58
C HIS A 284 2.35 -2.75 14.35
N ASP A 285 2.50 -1.61 13.65
CA ASP A 285 2.91 -0.34 14.23
C ASP A 285 1.71 0.57 14.50
N GLN A 286 1.42 0.77 15.79
CA GLN A 286 0.29 1.60 16.23
C GLN A 286 0.58 3.11 16.19
N ARG A 287 1.78 3.55 15.81
CA ARG A 287 2.11 4.98 15.66
C ARG A 287 1.43 5.61 14.44
N PHE A 288 1.26 4.84 13.36
CA PHE A 288 0.52 5.31 12.19
C PHE A 288 -0.91 5.64 12.58
N ALA A 289 -1.37 6.85 12.24
CA ALA A 289 -2.64 7.40 12.68
C ALA A 289 -3.82 6.92 11.82
N ALA A 290 -3.59 6.56 10.56
CA ALA A 290 -4.60 6.00 9.66
C ALA A 290 -3.96 5.13 8.56
N VAL A 291 -4.76 4.28 7.90
CA VAL A 291 -4.32 3.40 6.83
C VAL A 291 -5.22 3.57 5.60
N ILE A 292 -4.62 3.66 4.41
CA ILE A 292 -5.31 3.61 3.12
C ILE A 292 -4.72 2.46 2.31
N ALA A 293 -5.44 1.34 2.22
CA ALA A 293 -5.03 0.17 1.44
C ALA A 293 -5.80 0.12 0.13
N SER A 294 -5.08 0.24 -0.99
CA SER A 294 -5.63 0.29 -2.34
C SER A 294 -5.42 -1.05 -3.05
N CYS A 295 -6.50 -1.65 -3.55
CA CYS A 295 -6.53 -2.93 -4.28
C CYS A 295 -5.64 -3.99 -3.62
N SER A 296 -5.80 -4.19 -2.31
CA SER A 296 -4.84 -4.96 -1.52
C SER A 296 -4.95 -6.47 -1.74
N GLY A 297 -6.14 -6.95 -2.13
CA GLY A 297 -6.39 -8.33 -2.53
C GLY A 297 -6.06 -9.40 -1.49
N GLU A 298 -5.83 -10.62 -1.97
CA GLU A 298 -5.45 -11.79 -1.18
C GLU A 298 -4.13 -11.53 -0.43
N GLY A 299 -4.02 -12.06 0.79
CA GLY A 299 -2.93 -11.74 1.72
C GLY A 299 -2.90 -10.26 2.14
N GLY A 300 -3.97 -9.51 1.86
CA GLY A 300 -4.24 -8.14 2.28
C GLY A 300 -5.64 -8.07 2.90
N ALA A 301 -6.57 -7.30 2.31
CA ALA A 301 -7.92 -7.15 2.83
C ALA A 301 -8.96 -8.12 2.22
N ALA A 302 -8.64 -8.89 1.16
CA ALA A 302 -9.61 -9.84 0.60
C ALA A 302 -9.69 -11.11 1.45
N LEU A 303 -10.91 -11.63 1.65
CA LEU A 303 -11.13 -12.86 2.41
C LEU A 303 -10.60 -14.08 1.66
N SER A 304 -9.64 -14.79 2.23
CA SER A 304 -9.06 -16.00 1.61
C SER A 304 -10.10 -17.12 1.46
N HIS A 305 -11.09 -17.20 2.36
CA HIS A 305 -12.17 -18.19 2.29
C HIS A 305 -13.10 -18.02 1.09
N ARG A 306 -13.06 -16.87 0.39
CA ARG A 306 -13.91 -16.66 -0.78
C ARG A 306 -13.46 -17.41 -2.02
N ASP A 307 -12.20 -17.84 -2.07
CA ASP A 307 -11.61 -18.50 -3.24
C ASP A 307 -12.02 -17.78 -4.54
N TYR A 308 -11.75 -16.48 -4.63
CA TYR A 308 -12.13 -15.63 -5.76
C TYR A 308 -10.94 -14.79 -6.19
N GLY A 309 -10.59 -14.81 -7.47
CA GLY A 309 -9.40 -14.14 -7.99
C GLY A 309 -8.10 -14.78 -7.48
N GLU A 310 -7.20 -13.97 -6.93
CA GLU A 310 -5.97 -14.45 -6.29
C GLU A 310 -6.30 -15.26 -5.02
N THR A 311 -5.55 -16.32 -4.78
CA THR A 311 -5.73 -17.19 -3.60
C THR A 311 -4.39 -17.41 -2.90
N VAL A 312 -4.41 -17.97 -1.70
CA VAL A 312 -3.15 -18.30 -0.99
C VAL A 312 -2.23 -19.15 -1.87
N ALA A 313 -2.74 -20.19 -2.56
CA ALA A 313 -1.97 -21.02 -3.49
C ALA A 313 -1.27 -20.18 -4.57
N HIS A 314 -1.96 -19.18 -5.12
CA HIS A 314 -1.40 -18.30 -6.12
C HIS A 314 -0.23 -17.46 -5.58
N LEU A 315 -0.34 -16.93 -4.36
CA LEU A 315 0.73 -16.16 -3.73
C LEU A 315 1.97 -17.02 -3.45
N VAL A 316 1.75 -18.22 -2.89
CA VAL A 316 2.83 -19.11 -2.44
C VAL A 316 3.38 -20.03 -3.52
N ALA A 317 2.85 -19.98 -4.74
CA ALA A 317 3.32 -20.80 -5.84
C ALA A 317 4.83 -20.57 -6.09
N PRO A 318 5.66 -21.61 -6.26
CA PRO A 318 7.13 -21.47 -6.37
C PRO A 318 7.63 -20.48 -7.44
N GLY A 319 6.88 -20.31 -8.53
CA GLY A 319 7.20 -19.37 -9.62
C GLY A 319 6.66 -17.95 -9.44
N ARG A 320 6.06 -17.63 -8.30
CA ARG A 320 5.42 -16.32 -8.04
C ARG A 320 6.08 -15.60 -6.87
N PHE A 321 5.43 -15.58 -5.71
CA PHE A 321 5.80 -14.69 -4.61
C PHE A 321 5.95 -15.39 -3.25
N PRO A 322 6.48 -16.63 -3.16
CA PRO A 322 6.56 -17.34 -1.87
C PRO A 322 7.46 -16.64 -0.86
N TYR A 323 8.38 -15.79 -1.32
CA TYR A 323 9.29 -15.00 -0.48
C TYR A 323 8.64 -13.75 0.13
N GLN A 324 7.44 -13.36 -0.31
CA GLN A 324 6.74 -12.18 0.20
C GLN A 324 6.13 -12.42 1.60
N PHE A 325 5.91 -13.68 1.96
CA PHE A 325 5.26 -14.12 3.20
C PHE A 325 6.22 -15.03 4.00
N ALA A 326 5.85 -15.32 5.25
CA ALA A 326 6.49 -16.37 6.03
C ALA A 326 6.32 -17.73 5.34
N ALA A 327 7.30 -18.62 5.47
CA ALA A 327 7.20 -19.94 4.83
C ALA A 327 6.04 -20.77 5.41
N ASP A 328 5.65 -20.51 6.66
CA ASP A 328 4.49 -21.14 7.28
C ASP A 328 3.16 -20.82 6.57
N TYR A 329 3.05 -19.69 5.86
CA TYR A 329 1.84 -19.35 5.10
C TYR A 329 1.53 -20.35 3.98
N GLN A 330 2.56 -21.04 3.50
CA GLN A 330 2.44 -22.02 2.41
C GLN A 330 1.56 -23.22 2.79
N LYS A 331 1.40 -23.50 4.09
CA LYS A 331 0.52 -24.56 4.61
C LYS A 331 -0.93 -24.38 4.16
N TYR A 332 -1.36 -23.15 3.93
CA TYR A 332 -2.75 -22.79 3.62
C TYR A 332 -3.03 -22.66 2.13
N GLY A 333 -2.01 -22.86 1.25
CA GLY A 333 -2.15 -22.66 -0.19
C GLY A 333 -3.39 -23.31 -0.79
N GLY A 334 -3.59 -24.60 -0.52
CA GLY A 334 -4.76 -25.35 -1.00
C GLY A 334 -5.92 -25.47 0.02
N PHE A 335 -5.78 -24.88 1.21
CA PHE A 335 -6.68 -25.14 2.34
C PHE A 335 -6.90 -23.87 3.19
N PRO A 336 -7.44 -22.77 2.62
CA PRO A 336 -7.68 -21.53 3.36
C PRO A 336 -8.56 -21.74 4.60
N ASP A 337 -9.52 -22.68 4.55
CA ASP A 337 -10.39 -23.06 5.67
C ASP A 337 -9.65 -23.61 6.90
N THR A 338 -8.38 -24.00 6.76
CA THR A 338 -7.56 -24.48 7.87
C THR A 338 -6.71 -23.39 8.52
N ALA A 339 -6.73 -22.18 7.96
CA ALA A 339 -6.00 -21.04 8.49
C ALA A 339 -6.64 -20.51 9.79
N PRO A 340 -5.86 -20.24 10.84
CA PRO A 340 -6.37 -19.63 12.08
C PRO A 340 -6.74 -18.14 11.91
N MET A 341 -6.56 -17.58 10.72
CA MET A 341 -6.79 -16.19 10.36
C MET A 341 -7.47 -16.06 9.00
N ASP A 342 -8.11 -14.91 8.82
CA ASP A 342 -8.54 -14.39 7.52
C ASP A 342 -8.46 -12.84 7.58
N ALA A 343 -8.63 -12.16 6.45
CA ALA A 343 -8.47 -10.72 6.32
C ALA A 343 -9.35 -9.90 7.26
N ASN A 344 -10.51 -10.40 7.69
CA ASN A 344 -11.34 -9.71 8.69
C ASN A 344 -10.60 -9.49 10.02
N LEU A 345 -9.72 -10.42 10.42
CA LEU A 345 -8.88 -10.25 11.60
C LEU A 345 -7.80 -9.18 11.37
N LEU A 346 -7.20 -9.13 10.17
CA LEU A 346 -6.19 -8.12 9.82
C LEU A 346 -6.80 -6.71 9.81
N VAL A 347 -7.98 -6.56 9.20
CA VAL A 347 -8.74 -5.30 9.19
C VAL A 347 -9.09 -4.87 10.62
N ALA A 348 -9.48 -5.82 11.48
CA ALA A 348 -9.78 -5.55 12.89
C ALA A 348 -8.55 -5.05 13.68
N LEU A 349 -7.32 -5.48 13.34
CA LEU A 349 -6.10 -5.02 14.02
C LEU A 349 -5.81 -3.51 13.87
N ILE A 350 -6.42 -2.86 12.86
CA ILE A 350 -6.28 -1.41 12.66
C ILE A 350 -7.09 -0.63 13.70
N ALA A 351 -8.23 -1.18 14.14
CA ALA A 351 -9.12 -0.54 15.10
C ALA A 351 -8.39 -0.16 16.41
N PRO A 352 -8.67 1.01 17.01
CA PRO A 352 -9.74 1.96 16.66
C PRO A 352 -9.30 3.05 15.66
N ARG A 353 -8.15 2.89 15.00
CA ARG A 353 -7.68 3.91 14.05
C ARG A 353 -8.45 3.82 12.74
N PRO A 354 -8.53 4.92 11.98
CA PRO A 354 -9.19 4.92 10.70
C PRO A 354 -8.51 4.04 9.66
N LEU A 355 -9.31 3.34 8.87
CA LEU A 355 -8.90 2.52 7.74
C LEU A 355 -9.80 2.81 6.54
N LEU A 356 -9.21 3.12 5.38
CA LEU A 356 -9.89 3.15 4.09
C LEU A 356 -9.40 2.00 3.23
N LEU A 357 -10.32 1.12 2.84
CA LEU A 357 -10.10 0.16 1.76
C LEU A 357 -10.59 0.78 0.44
N GLN A 358 -9.69 0.93 -0.53
CA GLN A 358 -10.03 1.39 -1.89
C GLN A 358 -9.90 0.22 -2.88
N THR A 359 -10.90 0.00 -3.72
CA THR A 359 -10.90 -1.05 -4.75
C THR A 359 -11.33 -0.50 -6.12
N GLY A 360 -11.23 -1.32 -7.17
CA GLY A 360 -11.76 -1.05 -8.51
C GLY A 360 -12.81 -2.09 -8.90
N ASP A 361 -13.93 -1.68 -9.49
CA ASP A 361 -15.07 -2.56 -9.79
C ASP A 361 -14.79 -3.67 -10.84
N THR A 362 -13.72 -3.52 -11.60
CA THR A 362 -13.24 -4.53 -12.57
C THR A 362 -11.92 -5.19 -12.18
N ASP A 363 -11.44 -4.94 -10.97
CA ASP A 363 -10.25 -5.61 -10.40
C ASP A 363 -10.61 -6.98 -9.82
N PHE A 364 -11.15 -7.87 -10.65
CA PHE A 364 -11.62 -9.19 -10.21
C PHE A 364 -10.53 -10.03 -9.55
N TRP A 365 -9.25 -9.81 -9.90
CA TRP A 365 -8.12 -10.53 -9.32
C TRP A 365 -7.95 -10.24 -7.82
N SER A 366 -8.30 -9.05 -7.37
CA SER A 366 -8.13 -8.63 -5.97
C SER A 366 -9.40 -8.81 -5.14
N ASP A 367 -10.47 -9.39 -5.70
CA ASP A 367 -11.77 -9.60 -5.05
C ASP A 367 -12.30 -8.36 -4.27
N PRO A 368 -12.77 -7.31 -4.97
CA PRO A 368 -13.26 -6.08 -4.35
C PRO A 368 -14.40 -6.32 -3.35
N LYS A 369 -15.21 -7.36 -3.59
CA LYS A 369 -16.29 -7.78 -2.69
C LYS A 369 -15.74 -8.46 -1.44
N GLY A 370 -14.70 -9.28 -1.57
CA GLY A 370 -13.97 -9.85 -0.44
C GLY A 370 -13.34 -8.79 0.46
N GLU A 371 -12.74 -7.75 -0.12
CA GLU A 371 -12.23 -6.58 0.64
C GLU A 371 -13.36 -5.85 1.37
N PHE A 372 -14.53 -5.69 0.76
CA PHE A 372 -15.70 -5.11 1.43
C PHE A 372 -16.19 -6.00 2.60
N LEU A 373 -16.36 -7.30 2.36
CA LEU A 373 -16.89 -8.24 3.35
C LEU A 373 -15.94 -8.42 4.55
N SER A 374 -14.63 -8.32 4.36
CA SER A 374 -13.68 -8.32 5.49
C SER A 374 -13.87 -7.11 6.40
N ALA A 375 -14.14 -5.93 5.82
CA ALA A 375 -14.49 -4.72 6.56
C ALA A 375 -15.84 -4.84 7.29
N VAL A 376 -16.86 -5.41 6.66
CA VAL A 376 -18.12 -5.73 7.35
C VAL A 376 -17.88 -6.62 8.56
N ALA A 377 -17.11 -7.71 8.38
CA ALA A 377 -16.80 -8.68 9.43
C ALA A 377 -15.90 -8.13 10.55
N ALA A 378 -15.09 -7.10 10.27
CA ALA A 378 -14.30 -6.39 11.28
C ALA A 378 -15.10 -5.31 12.04
N GLY A 379 -16.24 -4.88 11.50
CA GLY A 379 -17.09 -3.83 12.06
C GLY A 379 -17.47 -3.97 13.55
N PRO A 380 -17.74 -5.18 14.07
CA PRO A 380 -17.99 -5.37 15.50
C PRO A 380 -16.85 -4.90 16.42
N VAL A 381 -15.59 -4.98 15.98
CA VAL A 381 -14.44 -4.48 16.75
C VAL A 381 -14.42 -2.96 16.78
N TYR A 382 -14.70 -2.30 15.65
CA TYR A 382 -14.82 -0.83 15.61
C TYR A 382 -15.94 -0.37 16.57
N LYS A 383 -17.12 -1.00 16.50
CA LYS A 383 -18.24 -0.73 17.43
C LYS A 383 -17.84 -0.93 18.89
N LEU A 384 -17.15 -2.04 19.22
CA LEU A 384 -16.67 -2.32 20.57
C LEU A 384 -15.75 -1.20 21.11
N LEU A 385 -14.95 -0.60 20.24
CA LEU A 385 -14.00 0.45 20.58
C LEU A 385 -14.56 1.86 20.43
N GLY A 386 -15.88 2.00 20.24
CA GLY A 386 -16.56 3.29 20.13
C GLY A 386 -16.28 4.02 18.82
N LYS A 387 -16.08 3.27 17.74
CA LYS A 387 -15.80 3.77 16.39
C LYS A 387 -16.87 3.33 15.41
N ASP A 388 -17.01 4.09 14.33
CA ASP A 388 -18.02 3.86 13.32
C ASP A 388 -17.51 2.82 12.30
N PRO A 389 -18.14 1.62 12.21
CA PRO A 389 -17.86 0.68 11.14
C PRO A 389 -18.52 1.13 9.82
N LEU A 390 -18.49 0.31 8.77
CA LEU A 390 -19.27 0.58 7.54
C LEU A 390 -20.77 0.75 7.78
N ASP A 391 -21.30 0.06 8.80
CA ASP A 391 -22.72 0.04 9.20
C ASP A 391 -23.71 -0.43 8.10
N THR A 392 -23.21 -1.24 7.17
CA THR A 392 -23.98 -1.89 6.11
C THR A 392 -23.29 -3.18 5.71
N ASP A 393 -24.06 -4.16 5.24
CA ASP A 393 -23.59 -5.36 4.54
C ASP A 393 -23.92 -5.33 3.03
N VAL A 394 -24.51 -4.23 2.56
CA VAL A 394 -24.80 -3.98 1.15
C VAL A 394 -23.54 -3.44 0.48
N TRP A 395 -22.96 -4.25 -0.40
CA TRP A 395 -21.79 -3.86 -1.18
C TRP A 395 -22.13 -2.68 -2.12
N PRO A 396 -21.46 -1.52 -1.97
CA PRO A 396 -21.82 -0.32 -2.73
C PRO A 396 -21.42 -0.43 -4.20
N ALA A 397 -22.12 0.32 -5.06
CA ALA A 397 -21.71 0.52 -6.44
C ALA A 397 -20.46 1.42 -6.54
N ALA A 398 -19.76 1.35 -7.66
CA ALA A 398 -18.62 2.23 -7.93
C ALA A 398 -18.99 3.71 -7.84
N GLY A 399 -18.10 4.53 -7.26
CA GLY A 399 -18.30 5.96 -7.06
C GLY A 399 -19.19 6.33 -5.87
N GLN A 400 -19.53 5.37 -4.99
CA GLN A 400 -20.31 5.59 -3.77
C GLN A 400 -19.48 5.26 -2.52
N PRO A 401 -18.53 6.14 -2.11
CA PRO A 401 -17.67 5.87 -0.97
C PRO A 401 -18.45 5.89 0.36
N ILE A 402 -18.12 4.98 1.26
CA ILE A 402 -18.56 4.95 2.65
C ILE A 402 -17.39 5.47 3.49
N LEU A 403 -17.49 6.68 4.03
CA LEU A 403 -16.41 7.34 4.77
C LEU A 403 -16.75 7.46 6.27
N HIS A 404 -16.43 6.43 7.03
CA HIS A 404 -16.49 6.41 8.50
C HIS A 404 -15.07 6.24 9.09
N ASP A 405 -14.93 5.76 10.34
CA ASP A 405 -13.62 5.32 10.87
C ASP A 405 -13.13 4.08 10.09
N LEU A 406 -13.98 3.07 9.92
CA LEU A 406 -13.77 2.02 8.91
C LEU A 406 -14.51 2.42 7.63
N ALA A 407 -13.76 2.61 6.55
CA ALA A 407 -14.23 3.17 5.30
C ALA A 407 -13.96 2.23 4.12
N TYR A 408 -14.81 2.32 3.10
CA TYR A 408 -14.70 1.58 1.85
C TYR A 408 -15.03 2.49 0.67
N SER A 409 -14.19 2.44 -0.37
CA SER A 409 -14.45 3.11 -1.64
C SER A 409 -14.16 2.16 -2.78
N MET A 410 -14.99 2.20 -3.82
CA MET A 410 -14.75 1.47 -5.06
C MET A 410 -14.86 2.46 -6.22
N HIS A 411 -13.83 2.60 -7.03
CA HIS A 411 -13.92 3.40 -8.24
C HIS A 411 -14.40 2.53 -9.41
N SER A 412 -14.85 3.20 -10.47
CA SER A 412 -15.06 2.52 -11.74
C SER A 412 -13.71 2.35 -12.44
N GLY A 413 -13.34 1.13 -12.80
CA GLY A 413 -12.05 0.81 -13.38
C GLY A 413 -11.38 -0.42 -12.78
N GLY A 414 -10.20 -0.73 -13.31
CA GLY A 414 -9.44 -1.92 -12.97
C GLY A 414 -8.48 -1.72 -11.81
N HIS A 415 -7.48 -2.60 -11.73
CA HIS A 415 -6.50 -2.63 -10.65
C HIS A 415 -5.70 -1.33 -10.47
N GLY A 416 -5.59 -0.86 -9.24
CA GLY A 416 -4.77 0.26 -8.82
C GLY A 416 -5.58 1.48 -8.42
N MET A 417 -5.03 2.66 -8.73
CA MET A 417 -5.66 3.94 -8.46
C MET A 417 -6.09 4.63 -9.75
N VAL A 418 -7.17 5.38 -9.67
CA VAL A 418 -7.59 6.37 -10.66
C VAL A 418 -7.51 7.78 -10.07
N PRO A 419 -7.47 8.85 -10.90
CA PRO A 419 -7.33 10.22 -10.40
C PRO A 419 -8.37 10.62 -9.34
N THR A 420 -9.61 10.13 -9.47
CA THR A 420 -10.71 10.45 -8.55
C THR A 420 -10.55 9.85 -7.16
N ASP A 421 -9.70 8.83 -6.97
CA ASP A 421 -9.45 8.26 -5.64
C ASP A 421 -8.76 9.27 -4.72
N LEU A 422 -7.94 10.17 -5.27
CA LEU A 422 -7.24 11.17 -4.48
C LEU A 422 -8.20 12.11 -3.75
N ASP A 423 -9.32 12.46 -4.38
CA ASP A 423 -10.34 13.31 -3.74
C ASP A 423 -10.96 12.59 -2.53
N VAL A 424 -11.21 11.29 -2.65
CA VAL A 424 -11.71 10.45 -1.55
C VAL A 424 -10.65 10.34 -0.44
N TYR A 425 -9.37 10.20 -0.80
CA TYR A 425 -8.28 10.13 0.17
C TYR A 425 -8.16 11.44 0.94
N ILE A 426 -8.18 12.58 0.25
CA ILE A 426 -8.13 13.91 0.88
C ILE A 426 -9.33 14.10 1.80
N GLN A 427 -10.53 13.69 1.39
CA GLN A 427 -11.72 13.76 2.24
C GLN A 427 -11.55 12.90 3.50
N PHE A 428 -11.11 11.65 3.36
CA PHE A 428 -10.85 10.73 4.47
C PHE A 428 -9.76 11.28 5.43
N LEU A 429 -8.65 11.79 4.91
CA LEU A 429 -7.58 12.41 5.70
C LEU A 429 -8.07 13.68 6.40
N THR A 430 -8.86 14.50 5.72
CA THR A 430 -9.43 15.74 6.29
C THR A 430 -10.38 15.43 7.43
N MET A 431 -11.21 14.40 7.26
CA MET A 431 -12.00 13.86 8.33
C MET A 431 -11.06 13.45 9.46
N HIS A 432 -10.12 12.56 9.28
CA HIS A 432 -9.51 11.92 10.44
C HIS A 432 -8.31 12.63 11.08
N LEU A 433 -7.55 13.40 10.31
CA LEU A 433 -6.22 13.87 10.70
C LEU A 433 -6.02 15.38 10.55
N HIS A 434 -7.00 16.15 10.08
CA HIS A 434 -6.79 17.58 9.89
C HIS A 434 -6.52 18.29 11.24
N PRO A 435 -5.55 19.23 11.33
CA PRO A 435 -5.14 19.82 12.61
C PRO A 435 -6.20 20.69 13.30
N GLU A 436 -7.25 21.09 12.58
CA GLU A 436 -8.36 21.90 13.08
C GLU A 436 -9.51 21.06 13.69
N ARG A 437 -9.34 19.74 13.80
CA ARG A 437 -10.22 18.86 14.58
C ARG A 437 -9.90 18.81 16.07
#